data_AF-A0A2S0NDG0-F1
#
_entry.id   AF-A0A2S0NDG0-F1
#
_cell.length_a   1.000
_cell.length_b   1.000
_cell.length_c   1.000
_cell.angle_alpha   90.00
_cell.angle_beta   90.00
_cell.angle_gamma   90.00
#
_symmetry.space_group_name_H-M   'P 1'
#
loop_
_entity.id
_entity.type
_entity.pdbx_description
1 polymer ?
#
loop_
_entity_poly.entity_id
_entity_poly.type
_entity_poly.pdbx_seq_one_letter_code
_entity_poly.pdbx_strand_id
1 'polypeptide(L)'
;MNRLYRKLRDEAAHDQELTDYIDQLQIFTRSVEHETIVGLDGKFTAANRQDQLDMAKVMKEMVYAELRKNMFSKTFQTIYATLMGKIYEEFETWVKPAVAKGASREDIDLLVNVHVVKPVVSELEMCSEYDGAATSTVRGMIYFLTGNCHLIWH
;
A
#
# COMPACT_ATOMS: atom_id res chain seq x y z
N MET A 1 -12.93 -16.57 -7.77
CA MET A 1 -13.57 -15.53 -6.94
C MET A 1 -13.03 -15.68 -5.52
N ASN A 2 -12.16 -14.78 -5.07
CA ASN A 2 -11.50 -14.90 -3.77
C ASN A 2 -12.53 -14.98 -2.64
N ARG A 3 -12.48 -16.08 -1.88
CA ARG A 3 -13.40 -16.40 -0.77
C ARG A 3 -13.52 -15.25 0.25
N LEU A 4 -12.45 -14.47 0.39
CA LEU A 4 -12.37 -13.30 1.26
C LEU A 4 -13.33 -12.18 0.82
N TYR A 5 -13.31 -11.80 -0.46
CA TYR A 5 -14.13 -10.70 -1.00
C TYR A 5 -15.63 -11.02 -1.02
N ARG A 6 -16.00 -12.29 -1.24
CA ARG A 6 -17.40 -12.71 -1.18
C ARG A 6 -17.94 -12.65 0.26
N LYS A 7 -17.15 -13.12 1.23
CA LYS A 7 -17.48 -13.01 2.66
C LYS A 7 -17.60 -11.55 3.12
N LEU A 8 -16.71 -10.68 2.64
CA LEU A 8 -16.73 -9.25 2.92
C LEU A 8 -17.97 -8.53 2.34
N ARG A 9 -18.44 -8.94 1.16
CA ARG A 9 -19.65 -8.38 0.53
C ARG A 9 -20.93 -8.81 1.27
N ASP A 10 -20.97 -10.03 1.77
CA ASP A 10 -22.10 -10.57 2.54
C ASP A 10 -22.18 -9.95 3.95
N GLU A 11 -21.02 -9.70 4.58
CA GLU A 11 -20.93 -8.96 5.86
C GLU A 11 -21.31 -7.48 5.71
N ALA A 12 -20.97 -6.85 4.57
CA ALA A 12 -21.35 -5.46 4.27
C ALA A 12 -22.85 -5.26 4.03
N ALA A 13 -23.57 -6.31 3.62
CA ALA A 13 -25.02 -6.27 3.38
C ALA A 13 -25.85 -6.32 4.68
N HIS A 14 -25.24 -6.70 5.80
CA HIS A 14 -25.88 -6.75 7.12
C HIS A 14 -25.41 -5.55 7.95
N ASP A 15 -26.12 -4.44 7.77
CA ASP A 15 -25.88 -3.15 8.42
C ASP A 15 -26.18 -3.25 9.92
N GLN A 16 -25.16 -3.55 10.73
CA GLN A 16 -25.22 -3.34 12.18
C GLN A 16 -23.82 -3.03 12.74
N GLU A 17 -23.70 -1.78 13.22
CA GLU A 17 -22.71 -1.22 14.16
C GLU A 17 -21.44 -0.52 13.59
N LEU A 18 -21.55 0.81 13.50
CA LEU A 18 -20.52 1.85 13.77
C LEU A 18 -19.68 1.48 15.02
N THR A 19 -18.37 1.71 15.23
CA THR A 19 -17.34 2.60 14.65
C THR A 19 -15.95 2.07 15.09
N ASP A 20 -15.33 1.13 14.37
CA ASP A 20 -13.94 0.74 14.67
C ASP A 20 -13.07 1.00 13.45
N TYR A 21 -12.10 1.91 13.60
CA TYR A 21 -10.97 1.99 12.67
C TYR A 21 -10.18 0.72 12.86
N ILE A 22 -10.06 -0.12 11.83
CA ILE A 22 -9.36 -1.40 11.96
C ILE A 22 -7.93 -1.14 12.46
N ASP A 23 -7.57 -1.73 13.60
CA ASP A 23 -6.26 -1.52 14.25
C ASP A 23 -5.09 -1.70 13.29
N GLN A 24 -5.23 -2.63 12.34
CA GLN A 24 -4.24 -2.90 11.29
C GLN A 24 -4.06 -1.71 10.33
N LEU A 25 -5.13 -0.98 10.01
CA LEU A 25 -5.04 0.28 9.27
C LEU A 25 -4.51 1.42 10.13
N GLN A 26 -4.80 1.42 11.44
CA GLN A 26 -4.16 2.38 12.36
C GLN A 26 -2.63 2.21 12.37
N ILE A 27 -2.14 0.97 12.29
CA ILE A 27 -0.70 0.70 12.19
C ILE A 27 -0.11 1.37 10.95
N PHE A 28 -0.74 1.22 9.79
CA PHE A 28 -0.21 1.75 8.52
C PHE A 28 -0.40 3.25 8.31
N THR A 29 -1.26 3.88 9.11
CA THR A 29 -1.55 5.32 9.04
C THR A 29 -0.72 6.12 10.03
N ARG A 30 -0.09 5.47 11.02
CA ARG A 30 0.85 6.09 11.95
C ARG A 30 2.25 6.06 11.36
N SER A 31 2.98 7.17 11.50
CA SER A 31 4.40 7.16 11.17
C SER A 31 5.16 6.27 12.15
N VAL A 32 6.05 5.42 11.64
CA VAL A 32 6.95 4.63 12.48
C VAL A 32 7.91 5.58 13.21
N GLU A 33 7.86 5.55 14.54
CA GLU A 33 8.79 6.31 15.38
C GLU A 33 10.19 5.70 15.28
N HIS A 34 11.24 6.54 15.23
CA HIS A 34 12.69 6.21 15.15
C HIS A 34 13.32 6.05 13.76
N GLU A 35 12.68 6.44 12.66
CA GLU A 35 13.37 6.47 11.35
C GLU A 35 14.20 7.75 11.18
N THR A 36 15.47 7.59 10.80
CA THR A 36 16.43 8.70 10.61
C THR A 36 16.18 9.49 9.32
N ILE A 37 15.56 8.87 8.31
CA ILE A 37 15.18 9.50 7.05
C ILE A 37 13.65 9.63 7.01
N VAL A 38 13.18 10.82 7.35
CA VAL A 38 11.75 11.13 7.46
C VAL A 38 11.21 11.70 6.16
N GLY A 39 10.04 11.20 5.75
CA GLY A 39 9.31 11.70 4.59
C GLY A 39 9.76 11.11 3.25
N LEU A 40 8.87 11.22 2.28
CA LEU A 40 9.05 10.64 0.95
C LEU A 40 10.28 11.23 0.23
N ASP A 41 10.51 12.54 0.39
CA ASP A 41 11.63 13.28 -0.18
C ASP A 41 13.00 12.74 0.27
N GLY A 42 13.18 12.51 1.57
CA GLY A 42 14.42 11.98 2.12
C GLY A 42 14.69 10.56 1.64
N LYS A 43 13.67 9.70 1.64
CA LYS A 43 13.78 8.29 1.23
C LYS A 43 14.10 8.13 -0.25
N PHE A 44 13.43 8.92 -1.10
CA PHE A 44 13.68 8.89 -2.54
C PHE A 44 15.05 9.49 -2.86
N THR A 45 15.52 10.44 -2.06
CA THR A 45 16.88 10.96 -2.19
C THR A 45 17.92 9.91 -1.84
N ALA A 46 17.74 9.21 -0.71
CA ALA A 46 18.63 8.13 -0.28
C ALA A 46 18.65 6.95 -1.28
N ALA A 47 17.51 6.67 -1.91
CA ALA A 47 17.37 5.61 -2.90
C ALA A 47 17.71 6.04 -4.35
N ASN A 48 18.17 7.28 -4.57
CA ASN A 48 18.49 7.84 -5.90
C ASN A 48 17.31 7.74 -6.90
N ARG A 49 16.12 8.16 -6.47
CA ARG A 49 14.82 8.04 -7.17
C ARG A 49 14.06 9.35 -7.30
N GLN A 50 14.74 10.49 -7.27
CA GLN A 50 14.12 11.81 -7.31
C GLN A 50 13.24 12.02 -8.55
N ASP A 51 13.54 11.33 -9.66
CA ASP A 51 12.75 11.33 -10.89
C ASP A 51 11.31 10.83 -10.69
N GLN A 52 11.06 10.03 -9.64
CA GLN A 52 9.75 9.47 -9.33
C GLN A 52 8.99 10.26 -8.24
N LEU A 53 9.64 11.25 -7.62
CA LEU A 53 9.16 11.87 -6.39
C LEU A 53 7.82 12.60 -6.56
N ASP A 54 7.67 13.40 -7.63
CA ASP A 54 6.45 14.17 -7.85
C ASP A 54 5.24 13.27 -8.09
N MET A 55 5.41 12.23 -8.92
CA MET A 55 4.38 11.23 -9.15
C MET A 55 4.04 10.47 -7.86
N ALA A 56 5.05 10.10 -7.08
CA ALA A 56 4.86 9.37 -5.83
C ALA A 56 4.07 10.20 -4.81
N LYS A 57 4.31 11.52 -4.72
CA LYS A 57 3.54 12.44 -3.88
C LYS A 57 2.08 12.49 -4.30
N VAL A 58 1.80 12.67 -5.60
CA VAL A 58 0.43 12.71 -6.12
C VAL A 58 -0.32 11.41 -5.81
N MET A 59 0.32 10.27 -6.07
CA MET A 59 -0.29 8.96 -5.83
C MET A 59 -0.51 8.66 -4.35
N LYS A 60 0.42 9.08 -3.47
CA LYS A 60 0.23 9.03 -2.02
C LYS A 60 -0.99 9.83 -1.59
N GLU A 61 -1.13 11.07 -2.08
CA GLU A 61 -2.26 11.94 -1.71
C GLU A 61 -3.60 11.40 -2.20
N MET A 62 -3.65 10.75 -3.37
CA MET A 62 -4.86 10.06 -3.84
C MET A 62 -5.33 8.98 -2.86
N VAL A 63 -4.40 8.17 -2.34
CA VAL A 63 -4.73 7.14 -1.34
C VAL A 63 -5.19 7.76 -0.02
N TYR A 64 -4.55 8.83 0.43
CA TYR A 64 -4.99 9.59 1.59
C TYR A 64 -6.41 10.16 1.42
N ALA A 65 -6.72 10.72 0.25
CA ALA A 65 -8.04 11.24 -0.06
C ALA A 65 -9.11 10.14 -0.03
N GLU A 66 -8.81 8.98 -0.62
CA GLU A 66 -9.75 7.85 -0.65
C GLU A 66 -9.98 7.25 0.74
N LEU A 67 -8.93 7.14 1.56
CA LEU A 67 -9.04 6.75 2.97
C LEU A 67 -9.91 7.72 3.77
N ARG A 68 -9.72 9.04 3.60
CA ARG A 68 -10.53 10.04 4.30
C ARG A 68 -11.99 9.99 3.88
N LYS A 69 -12.25 9.89 2.57
CA LYS A 69 -13.61 9.81 2.01
C LYS A 69 -14.37 8.60 2.55
N ASN A 70 -13.69 7.47 2.73
CA ASN A 70 -14.29 6.21 3.15
C ASN A 70 -13.97 5.85 4.61
N MET A 71 -13.58 6.84 5.44
CA MET A 71 -13.09 6.58 6.80
C MET A 71 -14.09 5.90 7.72
N PHE A 72 -15.38 5.92 7.40
CA PHE A 72 -16.44 5.26 8.19
C PHE A 72 -16.93 3.94 7.57
N SER A 73 -16.39 3.53 6.42
CA SER A 73 -16.75 2.26 5.79
C SER A 73 -15.82 1.15 6.29
N LYS A 74 -16.34 0.29 7.17
CA LYS A 74 -15.61 -0.88 7.70
C LYS A 74 -15.14 -1.79 6.59
N THR A 75 -15.96 -2.03 5.57
CA THR A 75 -15.59 -2.86 4.41
C THR A 75 -14.43 -2.27 3.63
N PHE A 76 -14.47 -0.96 3.35
CA PHE A 76 -13.38 -0.27 2.66
C PHE A 76 -12.10 -0.36 3.48
N GLN A 77 -12.20 -0.09 4.78
CA GLN A 77 -11.08 -0.21 5.70
C GLN A 77 -10.50 -1.63 5.69
N THR A 78 -11.32 -2.68 5.77
CA THR A 78 -10.82 -4.06 5.78
C THR A 78 -10.06 -4.39 4.51
N ILE A 79 -10.58 -3.97 3.36
CA ILE A 79 -9.94 -4.17 2.06
C ILE A 79 -8.59 -3.45 2.04
N TYR A 80 -8.55 -2.16 2.39
CA TYR A 80 -7.30 -1.38 2.37
C TYR A 80 -6.27 -1.90 3.37
N ALA A 81 -6.69 -2.30 4.59
CA ALA A 81 -5.81 -2.92 5.58
C ALA A 81 -5.19 -4.21 5.05
N THR A 82 -6.00 -5.06 4.41
CA THR A 82 -5.55 -6.34 3.85
C THR A 82 -4.55 -6.13 2.72
N LEU A 83 -4.86 -5.22 1.79
CA LEU A 83 -3.98 -4.91 0.66
C LEU A 83 -2.65 -4.30 1.13
N MET A 84 -2.71 -3.35 2.08
CA MET A 84 -1.51 -2.74 2.66
C MET A 84 -0.67 -3.75 3.44
N GLY A 85 -1.30 -4.64 4.20
CA GLY A 85 -0.61 -5.72 4.90
C GLY A 85 0.11 -6.67 3.94
N LYS A 86 -0.55 -7.04 2.84
CA LYS A 86 0.06 -7.87 1.80
C LYS A 86 1.23 -7.16 1.11
N ILE A 87 1.07 -5.88 0.76
CA ILE A 87 2.15 -5.08 0.17
C ILE A 87 3.35 -5.05 1.12
N TYR A 88 3.12 -4.80 2.41
CA TYR A 88 4.16 -4.77 3.43
C TYR A 88 4.89 -6.11 3.53
N GLU A 89 4.16 -7.22 3.65
CA GLU A 89 4.74 -8.56 3.78
C GLU A 89 5.59 -8.96 2.56
N GLU A 90 5.06 -8.76 1.35
CA GLU A 90 5.80 -9.07 0.11
C GLU A 90 7.04 -8.17 -0.04
N PHE A 91 6.94 -6.89 0.33
CA PHE A 91 8.07 -5.98 0.27
C PHE A 91 9.18 -6.37 1.27
N GLU A 92 8.82 -6.67 2.52
CA GLU A 92 9.75 -7.14 3.56
C GLU A 92 10.40 -8.47 3.18
N THR A 93 9.68 -9.35 2.50
CA THR A 93 10.16 -10.68 2.11
C THR A 93 11.12 -10.62 0.92
N TRP A 94 10.78 -9.85 -0.13
CA TRP A 94 11.50 -9.90 -1.41
C TRP A 94 12.38 -8.68 -1.67
N VAL A 95 11.90 -7.49 -1.31
CA VAL A 95 12.54 -6.24 -1.73
C VAL A 95 13.58 -5.80 -0.71
N LYS A 96 13.22 -5.75 0.58
CA LYS A 96 14.12 -5.30 1.65
C LYS A 96 15.44 -6.09 1.72
N PRO A 97 15.47 -7.44 1.59
CA PRO A 97 16.73 -8.18 1.58
C PRO A 97 17.60 -7.86 0.35
N ALA A 98 16.99 -7.52 -0.79
CA ALA A 98 17.71 -7.12 -1.99
C ALA A 98 18.31 -5.72 -1.84
N VAL A 99 17.57 -4.79 -1.25
CA VAL A 99 18.09 -3.45 -0.89
C VAL A 99 19.29 -3.59 0.04
N ALA A 100 19.17 -4.40 1.10
CA ALA A 100 20.27 -4.64 2.05
C ALA A 100 21.51 -5.28 1.41
N LYS A 101 21.35 -5.98 0.29
CA LYS A 101 22.45 -6.56 -0.50
C LYS A 101 23.05 -5.60 -1.52
N GLY A 102 22.53 -4.38 -1.63
CA GLY A 102 22.97 -3.39 -2.62
C GLY A 102 22.55 -3.73 -4.05
N ALA A 103 21.40 -4.36 -4.24
CA ALA A 103 20.86 -4.64 -5.58
C ALA A 103 20.66 -3.34 -6.39
N SER A 104 20.74 -3.45 -7.71
CA SER A 104 20.56 -2.31 -8.61
C SER A 104 19.12 -1.76 -8.53
N ARG A 105 18.94 -0.50 -8.95
CA ARG A 105 17.62 0.13 -9.00
C ARG A 105 16.65 -0.69 -9.87
N GLU A 106 17.15 -1.18 -11.01
CA GLU A 106 16.42 -1.99 -11.98
C GLU A 106 15.98 -3.32 -11.37
N ASP A 107 16.84 -3.98 -10.61
CA ASP A 107 16.52 -5.23 -9.91
C ASP A 107 15.45 -5.00 -8.84
N ILE A 108 15.58 -3.92 -8.05
CA ILE A 108 14.57 -3.54 -7.06
C ILE A 108 13.22 -3.25 -7.72
N ASP A 109 13.21 -2.53 -8.84
CA ASP A 109 11.98 -2.22 -9.57
C ASP A 109 11.33 -3.48 -10.15
N LEU A 110 12.14 -4.43 -10.63
CA LEU A 110 11.66 -5.73 -11.09
C LEU A 110 11.04 -6.52 -9.93
N LEU A 111 11.70 -6.58 -8.77
CA LEU A 111 11.20 -7.28 -7.59
C LEU A 111 9.88 -6.68 -7.10
N VAL A 112 9.80 -5.35 -6.98
CA VAL A 112 8.57 -4.64 -6.62
C VAL A 112 7.47 -4.97 -7.61
N ASN A 113 7.75 -4.94 -8.91
CA ASN A 113 6.74 -5.22 -9.92
C ASN A 113 6.23 -6.67 -9.86
N VAL A 114 7.14 -7.65 -9.75
CA VAL A 114 6.82 -9.07 -9.83
C VAL A 114 6.21 -9.61 -8.54
N HIS A 115 6.76 -9.22 -7.38
CA HIS A 115 6.35 -9.78 -6.09
C HIS A 115 5.30 -8.93 -5.37
N VAL A 116 5.25 -7.62 -5.62
CA VAL A 116 4.35 -6.72 -4.89
C VAL A 116 3.21 -6.24 -5.79
N VAL A 117 3.51 -5.59 -6.92
CA VAL A 117 2.49 -4.95 -7.75
C VAL A 117 1.59 -5.99 -8.43
N LYS A 118 2.16 -6.91 -9.22
CA LYS A 118 1.35 -7.87 -9.99
C LYS A 118 0.43 -8.74 -9.12
N PRO A 119 0.89 -9.31 -7.99
CA PRO A 119 0.04 -10.17 -7.18
C PRO A 119 -1.11 -9.42 -6.49
N VAL A 120 -0.89 -8.16 -6.10
CA VAL A 120 -1.93 -7.34 -5.46
C VAL A 120 -2.89 -6.78 -6.52
N VAL A 121 -2.39 -6.35 -7.68
CA VAL A 121 -3.21 -5.89 -8.81
C VAL A 121 -4.12 -7.01 -9.30
N SER A 122 -3.61 -8.23 -9.50
CA SER A 122 -4.43 -9.36 -9.95
C SER A 122 -5.58 -9.68 -8.99
N GLU A 123 -5.41 -9.42 -7.69
CA GLU A 123 -6.51 -9.56 -6.72
C GLU A 123 -7.53 -8.43 -6.82
N LEU A 124 -7.05 -7.21 -7.06
CA LEU A 124 -7.87 -6.01 -7.13
C LEU A 124 -8.66 -5.93 -8.44
N GLU A 125 -8.10 -6.39 -9.56
CA GLU A 125 -8.77 -6.50 -10.87
C GLU A 125 -9.94 -7.49 -10.87
N MET A 126 -9.99 -8.41 -9.91
CA MET A 126 -11.18 -9.25 -9.70
C MET A 126 -12.38 -8.47 -9.12
N CYS A 127 -12.19 -7.21 -8.75
CA CYS A 127 -13.22 -6.31 -8.24
C CYS A 127 -13.55 -5.25 -9.30
N SER A 128 -14.81 -5.21 -9.74
CA SER A 128 -15.31 -4.28 -10.77
C SER A 128 -15.08 -2.80 -10.44
N GLU A 129 -15.00 -2.47 -9.16
CA GLU A 129 -14.78 -1.13 -8.62
C GLU A 129 -13.38 -0.58 -8.93
N TYR A 130 -12.43 -1.45 -9.29
CA TYR A 130 -11.03 -1.08 -9.57
C TYR A 130 -10.60 -1.38 -11.01
N ASP A 131 -11.56 -1.67 -11.90
CA ASP A 131 -11.27 -1.89 -13.32
C ASP A 131 -10.57 -0.66 -13.93
N GLY A 132 -9.44 -0.88 -14.61
CA GLY A 132 -8.58 0.17 -15.15
C GLY A 132 -7.81 1.03 -14.13
N ALA A 133 -8.08 0.90 -12.82
CA ALA A 133 -7.44 1.70 -11.76
C ALA A 133 -6.55 0.89 -10.82
N ALA A 134 -6.60 -0.44 -10.87
CA ALA A 134 -5.93 -1.32 -9.92
C ALA A 134 -4.42 -1.06 -9.78
N THR A 135 -3.71 -0.90 -10.90
CA THR A 135 -2.26 -0.64 -10.89
C THR A 135 -1.91 0.68 -10.22
N SER A 136 -2.63 1.76 -10.54
CA SER A 136 -2.40 3.07 -9.92
C SER A 136 -2.71 3.06 -8.42
N THR A 137 -3.77 2.35 -8.01
CA THR A 137 -4.15 2.21 -6.61
C THR A 137 -3.07 1.49 -5.81
N VAL A 138 -2.57 0.35 -6.31
CA VAL A 138 -1.51 -0.42 -5.64
C VAL A 138 -0.20 0.39 -5.55
N ARG A 139 0.18 1.11 -6.61
CA ARG A 139 1.35 2.00 -6.57
C ARG A 139 1.17 3.13 -5.55
N GLY A 140 -0.01 3.73 -5.49
CA GLY A 140 -0.35 4.71 -4.46
C GLY A 140 -0.20 4.16 -3.05
N MET A 141 -0.65 2.91 -2.81
CA MET A 141 -0.51 2.25 -1.51
C MET A 141 0.96 2.03 -1.13
N ILE A 142 1.82 1.64 -2.09
CA ILE A 142 3.26 1.53 -1.86
C ILE A 142 3.86 2.88 -1.43
N TYR A 143 3.53 3.97 -2.12
CA TYR A 143 4.04 5.30 -1.76
C TYR A 143 3.46 5.83 -0.45
N PHE A 144 2.21 5.48 -0.15
CA PHE A 144 1.59 5.75 1.14
C PHE A 144 2.37 5.08 2.29
N LEU A 145 2.62 3.77 2.18
CA LEU A 145 3.39 3.02 3.17
C LEU A 145 4.84 3.50 3.28
N THR A 146 5.47 3.83 2.15
CA THR A 146 6.82 4.41 2.14
C THR A 146 6.86 5.75 2.87
N GLY A 147 5.89 6.62 2.58
CA GLY A 147 5.78 7.94 3.20
C GLY A 147 5.40 7.90 4.68
N ASN A 148 4.80 6.82 5.15
CA ASN A 148 4.46 6.57 6.55
C ASN A 148 5.52 5.72 7.27
N CYS A 149 6.68 5.52 6.64
CA CYS A 149 7.83 4.84 7.25
C CYS A 149 7.73 3.32 7.38
N HIS A 150 6.80 2.67 6.68
CA HIS A 150 6.67 1.20 6.71
C HIS A 150 7.54 0.48 5.68
N LEU A 151 7.92 1.12 4.58
CA LEU A 151 8.77 0.52 3.55
C LEU A 151 10.13 1.22 3.53
N ILE A 152 11.20 0.41 3.64
CA ILE A 152 12.59 0.87 3.66
C ILE A 152 13.24 0.55 2.30
N TRP A 153 13.68 1.60 1.60
CA TRP A 153 14.22 1.54 0.23
C TRP A 153 15.73 1.82 0.15
N HIS A 154 16.39 2.01 1.29
CA HIS A 154 17.80 2.42 1.40
C HIS A 154 18.56 1.52 2.37
#